data_AF-A0A496WLM6-F1
#
_entry.id   AF-A0A496WLM6-F1
#
_cell.length_a   1.000
_cell.length_b   1.000
_cell.length_c   1.000
_cell.angle_alpha   90.00
_cell.angle_beta   90.00
_cell.angle_gamma   90.00
#
_symmetry.space_group_name_H-M   'P 1'
#
loop_
_entity.id
_entity.type
_entity.pdbx_description
1 polymer ?
#
loop_
_entity_poly.entity_id
_entity_poly.type
_entity_poly.pdbx_seq_one_letter_code
_entity_poly.pdbx_strand_id
1 'polypeptide(L)' 'MSTAKQEVETLLKTLPEDCTLEDVQYHLYVIEKIQRGLSRADTEGVVDQRAVEEKLGKWTNT' A
#
# COMPACT_ATOMS: atom_id res chain seq x y z
N MET A 1 16.01 7.55 -3.89
CA MET A 1 14.59 7.76 -3.55
C MET A 1 14.00 8.69 -4.58
N SER A 2 12.92 8.28 -5.22
CA SER A 2 12.04 9.21 -5.94
C SER A 2 11.41 10.18 -4.94
N THR A 3 11.26 11.44 -5.35
CA THR A 3 10.45 12.40 -4.58
C THR A 3 8.98 12.07 -4.74
N ALA A 4 8.14 12.49 -3.79
CA ALA A 4 6.69 12.34 -3.89
C ALA A 4 6.14 12.90 -5.22
N LYS A 5 6.71 14.00 -5.70
CA LYS A 5 6.35 14.60 -7.00
C LYS A 5 6.64 13.65 -8.18
N GLN A 6 7.82 13.03 -8.21
CA GLN A 6 8.19 12.11 -9.30
C GLN A 6 7.33 10.84 -9.31
N GLU A 7 6.88 10.37 -8.15
CA GLU A 7 5.97 9.23 -8.04
C GLU A 7 4.58 9.58 -8.55
N VAL A 8 4.06 10.77 -8.20
CA VAL A 8 2.80 11.27 -8.74
C VAL A 8 2.90 11.43 -10.26
N GLU A 9 3.98 12.02 -10.79
CA GLU A 9 4.18 12.15 -12.23
C GLU A 9 4.24 10.78 -12.94
N THR A 10 4.84 9.78 -12.30
CA THR A 10 4.90 8.43 -12.84
C THR A 10 3.52 7.76 -12.82
N LEU A 11 2.78 7.90 -11.73
CA LEU A 11 1.41 7.41 -11.62
C LEU A 11 0.54 8.01 -12.72
N LEU A 12 0.57 9.34 -12.89
CA LEU A 12 -0.24 10.02 -13.91
C LEU A 12 0.05 9.54 -15.33
N LYS A 13 1.30 9.15 -15.65
CA LYS A 13 1.65 8.56 -16.95
C LYS A 13 1.07 7.17 -17.19
N THR A 14 0.65 6.47 -16.13
CA THR A 14 0.08 5.11 -16.21
C THR A 14 -1.44 5.08 -16.19
N LEU A 15 -2.08 6.19 -15.80
CA LEU A 15 -3.53 6.26 -15.71
C LEU A 15 -4.16 6.53 -17.08
N PRO A 16 -5.36 5.99 -17.33
CA PRO A 16 -6.16 6.36 -18.49
C PRO A 16 -6.51 7.85 -18.53
N GLU A 17 -6.69 8.42 -19.72
CA GLU A 17 -7.12 9.82 -19.90
C GLU A 17 -8.52 10.09 -19.34
N ASP A 18 -9.38 9.08 -19.25
CA ASP A 18 -10.73 9.15 -18.68
C ASP A 18 -10.77 8.86 -17.17
N CYS A 19 -9.61 8.75 -16.51
CA CYS A 19 -9.55 8.55 -15.08
C CYS A 19 -10.18 9.73 -14.31
N THR A 20 -10.82 9.40 -13.20
CA THR A 20 -11.43 10.38 -12.31
C THR A 20 -10.44 10.83 -11.24
N LEU A 21 -10.76 11.92 -10.55
CA LEU A 21 -9.98 12.35 -9.38
C LEU A 21 -9.99 11.29 -8.26
N GLU A 22 -11.07 10.51 -8.15
CA GLU A 22 -11.17 9.43 -7.18
C GLU A 22 -10.20 8.28 -7.50
N ASP A 23 -10.02 7.95 -8.78
CA ASP A 23 -9.03 6.96 -9.21
C ASP A 23 -7.61 7.39 -8.83
N VAL A 24 -7.25 8.64 -9.14
CA VAL A 24 -5.95 9.21 -8.77
C VAL A 24 -5.74 9.13 -7.25
N GLN A 25 -6.74 9.54 -6.46
CA GLN A 25 -6.67 9.48 -5.00
C GLN A 25 -6.50 8.05 -4.47
N TYR A 26 -7.26 7.09 -5.03
CA TYR A 26 -7.17 5.69 -4.64
C TYR A 26 -5.77 5.13 -4.90
N HIS A 27 -5.21 5.39 -6.08
CA HIS A 27 -3.87 4.94 -6.42
C HIS A 27 -2.79 5.53 -5.50
N LEU A 28 -2.89 6.83 -5.19
CA LEU A 28 -1.99 7.48 -4.23
C LEU A 28 -2.08 6.86 -2.84
N TYR A 29 -3.30 6.60 -2.37
CA TYR A 29 -3.54 5.93 -1.10
C TYR A 29 -2.88 4.53 -1.05
N VAL A 30 -3.06 3.72 -2.10
CA VAL A 30 -2.47 2.38 -2.17
C VAL A 30 -0.94 2.44 -2.18
N ILE A 31 -0.34 3.32 -2.98
CA ILE A 31 1.12 3.52 -3.03
C ILE A 31 1.66 3.87 -1.65
N GLU A 32 1.03 4.83 -0.96
CA GLU A 32 1.45 5.24 0.37
C GLU A 32 1.33 4.09 1.38
N LYS A 33 0.26 3.28 1.32
CA LYS A 33 0.09 2.12 2.20
C LYS A 33 1.17 1.07 1.98
N ILE A 34 1.56 0.81 0.74
CA ILE A 34 2.65 -0.11 0.40
C ILE A 34 3.97 0.42 0.94
N GLN A 35 4.31 1.68 0.68
CA GLN A 35 5.57 2.30 1.14
C GLN A 35 5.68 2.28 2.67
N ARG A 36 4.60 2.65 3.37
CA ARG A 36 4.53 2.55 4.83
C ARG A 36 4.68 1.10 5.30
N GLY A 37 4.06 0.14 4.62
CA GLY A 37 4.20 -1.29 4.91
C GLY A 37 5.64 -1.77 4.78
N LEU A 38 6.32 -1.41 3.70
CA LEU A 38 7.73 -1.76 3.46
C LEU A 38 8.65 -1.12 4.50
N SER A 39 8.45 0.17 4.82
CA SER A 39 9.23 0.86 5.84
C SER A 39 9.06 0.22 7.22
N ARG A 40 7.84 -0.19 7.59
CA ARG A 40 7.60 -0.92 8.84
C ARG A 40 8.21 -2.31 8.83
N ALA A 41 8.15 -3.04 7.72
CA ALA A 41 8.81 -4.34 7.61
C ALA A 41 10.33 -4.24 7.79
N ASP A 42 10.95 -3.16 7.29
CA ASP A 42 12.39 -2.91 7.42
C ASP A 42 12.78 -2.47 8.86
N THR A 43 11.95 -1.64 9.49
CA THR A 43 12.27 -1.04 10.81
C THR A 43 11.74 -1.83 12.02
N GLU A 44 10.55 -2.41 11.91
CA GLU A 44 9.86 -3.18 12.96
C GLU A 44 9.96 -4.69 12.74
N GLY A 45 10.40 -5.13 11.55
CA GLY A 45 10.45 -6.54 11.17
C GLY A 45 9.13 -7.10 10.64
N VAL A 46 9.13 -8.40 10.36
CA VAL A 46 7.95 -9.14 9.87
C VAL A 46 7.55 -10.23 10.86
N VAL A 47 6.30 -10.68 10.78
CA VAL A 47 5.75 -11.77 11.58
C VAL A 47 5.57 -13.03 10.75
N ASP A 48 5.73 -14.19 11.37
CA ASP A 48 5.50 -15.48 10.73
C ASP A 48 4.01 -15.67 10.38
N GLN A 49 3.74 -16.35 9.26
CA GLN A 49 2.39 -16.61 8.77
C GLN A 49 1.51 -17.31 9.81
N ARG A 50 2.02 -18.31 10.53
CA ARG A 50 1.24 -19.05 11.55
C ARG A 50 0.85 -18.15 12.71
N ALA A 51 1.76 -17.28 13.14
CA ALA A 51 1.50 -16.32 14.21
C ALA A 51 0.42 -15.31 13.81
N VAL A 52 0.36 -14.92 12.53
CA VAL A 52 -0.70 -14.05 12.01
C VAL A 52 -2.04 -14.78 11.96
N GLU A 53 -2.07 -16.02 11.46
CA GLU A 53 -3.28 -16.85 11.39
C GLU A 53 -3.91 -17.07 12.77
N GLU A 54 -3.10 -17.45 13.77
CA GLU A 54 -3.57 -17.60 15.15
C GLU A 54 -4.15 -16.30 15.72
N LYS A 55 -3.52 -15.15 15.42
CA LYS A 55 -3.97 -13.85 15.88
C LYS A 55 -5.29 -13.43 15.22
N LEU A 56 -5.40 -13.59 13.90
CA LEU A 56 -6.57 -13.19 13.12
C LEU A 56 -7.75 -14.15 13.29
N GLY A 57 -7.49 -15.42 13.57
CA GLY A 57 -8.52 -16.45 13.81
C GLY A 57 -9.54 -16.07 14.89
N LYS A 58 -9.20 -15.16 15.81
CA LYS A 58 -10.13 -14.59 16.82
C LYS A 58 -11.32 -13.84 16.21
N TRP A 59 -11.19 -13.35 14.98
CA TRP A 59 -12.21 -12.59 14.26
C TRP A 59 -12.69 -13.28 12.98
N THR A 60 -11.88 -14.20 12.43
CA THR A 60 -12.15 -14.82 11.12
C THR A 60 -12.60 -16.28 11.21
N ASN A 61 -12.54 -16.94 12.38
CA ASN A 61 -13.15 -18.26 12.53
C ASN A 61 -14.68 -18.13 12.55
N THR A 62 -15.30 -18.53 11.43
CA THR A 62 -16.73 -18.82 11.31
C THR A 62 -16.91 -20.32 11.13
#